data_AF-A0A1D6FJS9-F1
#
_entry.id   AF-A0A1D6FJS9-F1
#
_cell.length_a   1.000
_cell.length_b   1.000
_cell.length_c   1.000
_cell.angle_alpha   90.00
_cell.angle_beta   90.00
_cell.angle_gamma   90.00
#
_symmetry.space_group_name_H-M   'P 1'
#
loop_
_entity.id
_entity.type
_entity.pdbx_description
1 polymer ?
#
loop_
_entity_poly.entity_id
_entity_poly.type
_entity_poly.pdbx_seq_one_letter_code
_entity_poly.pdbx_strand_id
1 'polypeptide(L)'
;MEICRMFDSIYKEHLDGVRPGGEKVYHVFDNQFPVAIKRLQFDKQLSMENVKKLITEADGYQPHLIAPEQGYRRLIESCLISIRGPAEAAVDAVHAILKDLVRKAINETHELKQFPTLRVEVGNAAFESLDRMRDESKKNTLKLVDMECSYLTVDFFRKLPQDVERGGNPSHSIFDRYNDSYLRRIGQTVLSYVNMVCSTLRNSIPKSIVYCQVREAKRSLLDHFFTELGAREMKQLSKLLDEDPAVMERRTNLAKRLELYRSAQSEIDAVAWSK
;
A
#
# COMPACT_ATOMS: atom_id res chain seq x y z
N MET A 1 16.79 22.07 -11.31
CA MET A 1 16.44 21.72 -9.91
C MET A 1 15.12 22.34 -9.46
N GLU A 2 14.87 23.61 -9.75
CA GLU A 2 13.64 24.32 -9.32
C GLU A 2 12.34 23.68 -9.87
N ILE A 3 12.30 23.34 -11.16
CA ILE A 3 11.16 22.65 -11.80
C ILE A 3 10.77 21.35 -11.07
N CYS A 4 11.76 20.54 -10.71
CA CYS A 4 11.53 19.29 -9.99
C CYS A 4 11.01 19.53 -8.55
N ARG A 5 11.45 20.61 -7.90
CA ARG A 5 10.94 21.01 -6.57
C ARG A 5 9.49 21.48 -6.64
N MET A 6 9.10 22.16 -7.72
CA MET A 6 7.70 22.54 -7.95
C MET A 6 6.81 21.30 -8.13
N PHE A 7 7.24 20.35 -8.96
CA PHE A 7 6.56 19.06 -9.09
C PHE A 7 6.41 18.35 -7.74
N ASP A 8 7.49 18.27 -6.96
CA ASP A 8 7.48 17.63 -5.65
C ASP A 8 6.52 18.33 -4.67
N SER A 9 6.46 19.66 -4.68
CA SER A 9 5.48 20.44 -3.90
C SER A 9 4.05 20.13 -4.31
N ILE A 10 3.75 20.13 -5.62
CA ILE A 10 2.41 19.81 -6.14
C ILE A 10 2.03 18.37 -5.78
N TYR A 11 2.96 17.43 -5.88
CA TYR A 11 2.73 16.03 -5.49
C TYR A 11 2.39 15.92 -3.99
N LYS A 12 3.14 16.62 -3.13
CA LYS A 12 2.86 16.67 -1.68
C LYS A 12 1.48 17.24 -1.37
N GLU A 13 1.06 18.31 -2.06
CA GLU A 13 -0.30 18.86 -1.93
C GLU A 13 -1.40 17.87 -2.34
N HIS A 14 -1.15 17.05 -3.38
CA HIS A 14 -2.09 16.00 -3.79
C HIS A 14 -2.24 14.90 -2.75
N LEU A 15 -1.17 14.62 -2.01
CA LEU A 15 -1.11 13.60 -0.99
C LEU A 15 -1.69 14.10 0.34
N ASP A 16 -1.37 15.33 0.72
CA ASP A 16 -1.85 16.01 1.92
C ASP A 16 -3.29 16.50 1.72
N GLY A 17 -4.28 15.61 1.80
CA GLY A 17 -5.70 15.83 2.18
C GLY A 17 -6.56 16.94 1.55
N VAL A 18 -6.00 18.08 1.14
CA VAL A 18 -6.58 19.22 0.44
C VAL A 18 -7.14 18.79 -0.93
N ARG A 19 -6.69 17.65 -1.45
CA ARG A 19 -7.09 17.07 -2.74
C ARG A 19 -7.47 15.59 -2.56
N PRO A 20 -8.21 14.96 -3.51
CA PRO A 20 -8.82 13.64 -3.34
C PRO A 20 -7.83 12.45 -3.22
N GLY A 21 -6.52 12.67 -3.18
CA GLY A 21 -5.52 11.61 -3.04
C GLY A 21 -5.60 10.90 -1.68
N GLY A 22 -5.63 11.67 -0.59
CA GLY A 22 -5.74 11.14 0.76
C GLY A 22 -7.04 10.36 0.99
N GLU A 23 -8.17 10.90 0.52
CA GLU A 23 -9.48 10.24 0.62
C GLU A 23 -9.50 8.86 -0.05
N LYS A 24 -8.88 8.71 -1.23
CA LYS A 24 -8.78 7.42 -1.90
C LYS A 24 -7.99 6.40 -1.08
N VAL A 25 -6.92 6.83 -0.42
CA VAL A 25 -6.11 5.96 0.45
C VAL A 25 -6.95 5.52 1.67
N TYR A 26 -7.68 6.45 2.31
CA TYR A 26 -8.61 6.10 3.39
C TYR A 26 -9.68 5.12 2.92
N HIS A 27 -10.24 5.30 1.72
CA HIS A 27 -11.22 4.37 1.16
C HIS A 27 -10.67 2.94 1.00
N VAL A 28 -9.39 2.78 0.62
CA VAL A 28 -8.75 1.45 0.57
C VAL A 28 -8.75 0.80 1.96
N PHE A 29 -8.37 1.55 2.99
CA PHE A 29 -8.22 1.00 4.36
C PHE A 29 -9.53 0.82 5.11
N ASP A 30 -10.49 1.73 4.95
CA ASP A 30 -11.72 1.75 5.74
C ASP A 30 -12.84 0.96 5.07
N ASN A 31 -12.79 0.80 3.74
CA ASN A 31 -13.81 0.08 2.98
C ASN A 31 -13.27 -1.17 2.28
N GLN A 32 -12.34 -1.01 1.33
CA GLN A 32 -11.96 -2.12 0.45
C GLN A 32 -11.31 -3.27 1.22
N PHE A 33 -10.34 -2.97 2.08
CA PHE A 33 -9.60 -3.97 2.83
C PHE A 33 -10.48 -4.72 3.86
N PRO A 34 -11.31 -4.06 4.70
CA PRO A 34 -12.24 -4.75 5.59
C PRO A 34 -13.26 -5.62 4.85
N VAL A 35 -13.75 -5.17 3.69
CA VAL A 35 -14.65 -5.95 2.83
C VAL A 35 -13.92 -7.18 2.27
N ALA A 36 -12.67 -7.03 1.83
CA ALA A 36 -11.86 -8.15 1.34
C ALA A 36 -11.63 -9.21 2.43
N ILE A 37 -11.35 -8.81 3.68
CA ILE A 37 -11.26 -9.75 4.80
C ILE A 37 -12.59 -10.47 5.02
N LYS A 38 -13.72 -9.74 5.03
CA LYS A 38 -15.06 -10.35 5.22
C LYS A 38 -15.40 -11.37 4.13
N ARG A 39 -14.89 -11.19 2.91
CA ARG A 39 -15.09 -12.11 1.79
C ARG A 39 -14.34 -13.44 1.93
N LEU A 40 -13.37 -13.55 2.84
CA LEU A 40 -12.67 -14.82 3.11
C LEU A 40 -13.59 -15.87 3.76
N GLN A 41 -14.68 -15.44 4.39
CA GLN A 41 -15.70 -16.32 5.00
C GLN A 41 -15.10 -17.41 5.89
N PHE A 42 -14.39 -17.01 6.95
CA PHE A 42 -13.75 -17.93 7.90
C PHE A 42 -14.71 -18.98 8.47
N ASP A 43 -15.99 -18.65 8.66
CA ASP A 43 -17.03 -19.59 9.07
C ASP A 43 -17.15 -20.81 8.15
N LYS A 44 -16.95 -20.63 6.84
CA LYS A 44 -16.96 -21.73 5.87
C LYS A 44 -15.66 -22.54 5.89
N GLN A 45 -14.52 -21.86 6.11
CA GLN A 45 -13.24 -22.55 6.26
C GLN A 45 -13.23 -23.43 7.52
N LEU A 46 -13.85 -22.97 8.59
CA LEU A 46 -14.01 -23.65 9.88
C LEU A 46 -15.30 -24.49 9.96
N SER A 47 -15.74 -25.06 8.85
CA SER A 47 -16.88 -26.00 8.84
C SER A 47 -16.59 -27.21 9.75
N MET A 48 -17.65 -27.82 10.30
CA MET A 48 -17.52 -29.00 11.17
C MET A 48 -16.69 -30.12 10.53
N GLU A 49 -16.87 -30.33 9.23
CA GLU A 49 -16.14 -31.34 8.46
C GLU A 49 -14.65 -31.02 8.39
N ASN A 50 -14.30 -29.76 8.07
CA ASN A 50 -12.90 -29.32 8.01
C ASN A 50 -12.22 -29.35 9.37
N VAL A 51 -12.92 -28.91 10.42
CA VAL A 51 -12.41 -28.94 11.80
C VAL A 51 -12.14 -30.38 12.23
N LYS A 52 -13.11 -31.29 12.02
CA LYS A 52 -12.94 -32.71 12.32
C LYS A 52 -11.74 -33.31 11.59
N LYS A 53 -11.64 -33.05 10.29
CA LYS A 53 -10.54 -33.53 9.44
C LYS A 53 -9.18 -33.04 9.96
N LEU A 54 -9.01 -31.73 10.09
CA LEU A 54 -7.73 -31.12 10.47
C LEU A 54 -7.27 -31.49 11.89
N ILE A 55 -8.20 -31.65 12.83
CA ILE A 55 -7.88 -32.08 14.20
C ILE A 55 -7.48 -33.55 14.22
N THR A 56 -8.24 -34.42 13.55
CA THR A 56 -7.92 -35.85 13.48
C THR A 56 -6.56 -36.07 12.79
N GLU A 57 -6.27 -35.32 11.73
CA GLU A 57 -4.98 -35.34 11.04
C GLU A 57 -3.82 -34.80 11.89
N ALA A 58 -4.09 -33.84 12.79
CA ALA A 58 -3.07 -33.23 13.64
C ALA A 58 -2.74 -34.06 14.88
N ASP A 59 -3.73 -34.74 15.47
CA ASP A 59 -3.56 -35.55 16.68
C ASP A 59 -3.03 -36.97 16.40
N GLY A 60 -3.15 -37.44 15.15
CA GLY A 60 -2.64 -38.74 14.73
C GLY A 60 -3.37 -39.93 15.37
N TYR A 61 -2.71 -41.09 15.44
CA TYR A 61 -3.31 -42.34 15.92
C TYR A 61 -3.54 -42.40 17.43
N GLN A 62 -2.94 -41.50 18.21
CA GLN A 62 -2.98 -41.53 19.67
C GLN A 62 -3.55 -40.21 20.20
N PRO A 63 -4.85 -40.15 20.55
CA PRO A 63 -5.43 -38.93 21.10
C PRO A 63 -4.82 -38.63 22.46
N HIS A 64 -4.19 -37.47 22.55
CA HIS A 64 -3.44 -37.06 23.73
C HIS A 64 -4.42 -36.75 24.88
N LEU A 65 -3.98 -36.93 26.14
CA LEU A 65 -4.74 -36.58 27.35
C LEU A 65 -4.90 -35.06 27.55
N ILE A 66 -4.29 -34.26 26.68
CA ILE A 66 -4.20 -32.79 26.70
C ILE A 66 -4.87 -32.26 25.44
N ALA A 67 -5.46 -31.05 25.49
CA ALA A 67 -6.12 -30.40 24.36
C ALA A 67 -5.27 -30.45 23.06
N PRO A 68 -5.89 -30.59 21.88
CA PRO A 68 -5.21 -30.82 20.60
C PRO A 68 -4.52 -29.56 20.07
N GLU A 69 -3.44 -29.15 20.73
CA GLU A 69 -2.71 -27.90 20.47
C GLU A 69 -2.30 -27.78 19.00
N GLN A 70 -1.87 -28.90 18.40
CA GLN A 70 -1.44 -28.93 17.01
C GLN A 70 -2.61 -28.72 16.02
N GLY A 71 -3.79 -29.26 16.35
CA GLY A 71 -5.01 -29.04 15.57
C GLY A 71 -5.45 -27.58 15.60
N TYR A 72 -5.43 -26.96 16.78
CA TYR A 72 -5.70 -25.52 16.93
C TYR A 72 -4.73 -24.67 16.12
N ARG A 73 -3.42 -24.93 16.23
CA ARG A 73 -2.40 -24.20 15.45
C ARG A 73 -2.66 -24.28 13.95
N ARG A 74 -2.89 -25.49 13.42
CA ARG A 74 -3.14 -25.68 11.98
C ARG A 74 -4.41 -24.98 11.50
N LEU A 75 -5.48 -25.04 12.27
CA LEU A 75 -6.74 -24.36 11.94
C LEU A 75 -6.55 -22.83 11.90
N ILE A 76 -5.89 -22.28 12.92
CA ILE A 76 -5.60 -20.85 13.00
C ILE A 76 -4.71 -20.42 11.83
N GLU A 77 -3.60 -21.14 11.61
CA GLU A 77 -2.64 -20.85 10.54
C GLU A 77 -3.31 -20.86 9.17
N SER A 78 -4.16 -21.86 8.90
CA SER A 78 -4.91 -21.96 7.63
C SER A 78 -5.78 -20.73 7.38
N CYS A 79 -6.46 -20.22 8.40
CA CYS A 79 -7.25 -19.00 8.28
C CYS A 79 -6.36 -17.75 8.12
N LEU A 80 -5.33 -17.59 8.95
CA LEU A 80 -4.50 -16.38 8.95
C LEU A 80 -3.68 -16.22 7.65
N ILE A 81 -3.17 -17.31 7.07
CA ILE A 81 -2.45 -17.27 5.79
C ILE A 81 -3.32 -16.70 4.67
N SER A 82 -4.63 -16.94 4.69
CA SER A 82 -5.55 -16.42 3.67
C SER A 82 -5.67 -14.88 3.67
N ILE A 83 -5.27 -14.21 4.76
CA ILE A 83 -5.23 -12.74 4.88
C ILE A 83 -4.12 -12.12 4.01
N ARG A 84 -3.09 -12.89 3.64
CA ARG A 84 -1.99 -12.42 2.78
C ARG A 84 -2.50 -11.83 1.46
N GLY A 85 -3.51 -12.46 0.85
CA GLY A 85 -4.11 -12.01 -0.41
C GLY A 85 -4.73 -10.60 -0.29
N PRO A 86 -5.72 -10.38 0.60
CA PRO A 86 -6.27 -9.06 0.88
C PRO A 86 -5.23 -8.00 1.29
N ALA A 87 -4.20 -8.40 2.06
CA ALA A 87 -3.14 -7.48 2.49
C ALA A 87 -2.27 -7.02 1.31
N GLU A 88 -1.90 -7.93 0.41
CA GLU A 88 -1.17 -7.61 -0.82
C GLU A 88 -2.02 -6.72 -1.75
N ALA A 89 -3.31 -7.03 -1.91
CA ALA A 89 -4.23 -6.21 -2.71
C ALA A 89 -4.33 -4.76 -2.18
N ALA A 90 -4.30 -4.57 -0.85
CA ALA A 90 -4.30 -3.24 -0.26
C ALA A 90 -2.99 -2.47 -0.53
N VAL A 91 -1.84 -3.15 -0.48
CA VAL A 91 -0.54 -2.57 -0.86
C VAL A 91 -0.57 -2.09 -2.31
N ASP A 92 -1.07 -2.92 -3.23
CA ASP A 92 -1.13 -2.62 -4.66
C ASP A 92 -2.14 -1.51 -4.99
N ALA A 93 -3.28 -1.46 -4.29
CA ALA A 93 -4.27 -0.40 -4.46
C ALA A 93 -3.70 0.97 -4.07
N VAL A 94 -2.96 1.06 -2.96
CA VAL A 94 -2.28 2.31 -2.56
C VAL A 94 -1.20 2.70 -3.55
N HIS A 95 -0.40 1.76 -4.03
CA HIS A 95 0.62 2.01 -5.06
C HIS A 95 0.01 2.60 -6.34
N ALA A 96 -1.09 2.03 -6.81
CA ALA A 96 -1.81 2.53 -7.98
C ALA A 96 -2.29 3.98 -7.78
N ILE A 97 -2.83 4.30 -6.59
CA ILE A 97 -3.21 5.68 -6.24
C ILE A 97 -2.00 6.61 -6.30
N LEU A 98 -0.86 6.23 -5.71
CA LEU A 98 0.35 7.06 -5.71
C LEU A 98 0.88 7.31 -7.13
N LYS A 99 0.87 6.29 -8.00
CA LYS A 99 1.23 6.44 -9.43
C LYS A 99 0.28 7.40 -10.15
N ASP A 100 -1.03 7.32 -9.89
CA ASP A 100 -1.99 8.25 -10.48
C ASP A 100 -1.79 9.68 -9.99
N LEU A 101 -1.40 9.89 -8.73
CA LEU A 101 -1.06 11.21 -8.21
C LEU A 101 0.19 11.79 -8.88
N VAL A 102 1.22 10.97 -9.15
CA VAL A 102 2.40 11.39 -9.93
C VAL A 102 1.98 11.88 -11.31
N ARG A 103 1.13 11.11 -12.02
CA ARG A 103 0.64 11.51 -13.36
C ARG A 103 -0.08 12.86 -13.33
N LYS A 104 -0.91 13.10 -12.31
CA LYS A 104 -1.63 14.37 -12.12
C LYS A 104 -0.65 15.51 -11.83
N ALA A 105 0.28 15.33 -10.89
CA ALA A 105 1.26 16.35 -10.54
C ALA A 105 2.15 16.73 -11.74
N ILE A 106 2.56 15.76 -12.57
CA ILE A 106 3.28 16.01 -13.83
C ILE A 106 2.45 16.88 -14.78
N ASN A 107 1.15 16.60 -14.93
CA ASN A 107 0.28 17.33 -15.85
C ASN A 107 -0.06 18.75 -15.37
N GLU A 108 -0.04 18.98 -14.06
CA GLU A 108 -0.26 20.31 -13.47
C GLU A 108 0.99 21.17 -13.44
N THR A 109 2.18 20.57 -13.40
CA THR A 109 3.44 21.31 -13.46
C THR A 109 3.65 21.87 -14.87
N HIS A 110 3.41 23.17 -15.05
CA HIS A 110 3.45 23.83 -16.37
C HIS A 110 4.86 23.86 -16.96
N GLU A 111 5.88 24.00 -16.12
CA GLU A 111 7.29 24.04 -16.49
C GLU A 111 7.73 22.70 -17.10
N LEU A 112 7.21 21.58 -16.59
CA LEU A 112 7.48 20.25 -17.17
C LEU A 112 6.85 20.07 -18.56
N LYS A 113 5.84 20.86 -18.93
CA LYS A 113 5.29 20.82 -20.30
C LYS A 113 6.26 21.44 -21.31
N GLN A 114 7.11 22.38 -20.89
CA GLN A 114 8.08 23.05 -21.76
C GLN A 114 9.27 22.15 -22.08
N PHE A 115 9.58 21.19 -21.21
CA PHE A 115 10.74 20.29 -21.32
C PHE A 115 10.29 18.81 -21.37
N PRO A 116 9.91 18.29 -22.56
CA PRO A 116 9.38 16.92 -22.70
C PRO A 116 10.36 15.84 -22.21
N THR A 117 11.65 16.00 -22.46
CA THR A 117 12.68 15.04 -22.03
C THR A 117 12.76 14.97 -20.50
N LEU A 118 12.86 16.12 -19.83
CA LEU A 118 12.84 16.19 -18.36
C LEU A 118 11.55 15.61 -17.78
N ARG A 119 10.40 15.88 -18.40
CA ARG A 119 9.10 15.34 -17.96
C ARG A 119 9.09 13.82 -17.93
N VAL A 120 9.61 13.17 -18.97
CA VAL A 120 9.69 11.71 -19.06
C VAL A 120 10.63 11.17 -17.99
N GLU A 121 11.82 11.76 -17.84
CA GLU A 121 12.83 11.30 -16.87
C GLU A 121 12.33 11.46 -15.42
N VAL A 122 11.72 12.60 -15.08
CA VAL A 122 11.12 12.81 -13.74
C VAL A 122 9.99 11.81 -13.48
N GLY A 123 9.15 11.54 -14.48
CA GLY A 123 8.07 10.56 -14.34
C GLY A 123 8.58 9.13 -14.15
N ASN A 124 9.58 8.73 -14.92
CA ASN A 124 10.22 7.42 -14.79
C ASN A 124 10.85 7.26 -13.41
N ALA A 125 11.63 8.25 -12.97
CA ALA A 125 12.30 8.20 -11.67
C ALA A 125 11.29 8.15 -10.50
N ALA A 126 10.20 8.92 -10.59
CA ALA A 126 9.13 8.88 -9.60
C ALA A 126 8.45 7.50 -9.55
N PHE A 127 8.15 6.89 -10.71
CA PHE A 127 7.56 5.55 -10.74
C PHE A 127 8.49 4.47 -10.22
N GLU A 128 9.77 4.52 -10.57
CA GLU A 128 10.77 3.58 -10.05
C GLU A 128 10.92 3.68 -8.52
N SER A 129 10.91 4.91 -7.99
CA SER A 129 10.92 5.15 -6.54
C SER A 129 9.69 4.54 -5.85
N LEU A 130 8.50 4.76 -6.41
CA LEU A 130 7.26 4.15 -5.92
C LEU A 130 7.27 2.62 -6.00
N ASP A 131 7.81 2.03 -7.06
CA ASP A 131 7.90 0.57 -7.21
C ASP A 131 8.78 -0.05 -6.10
N ARG A 132 9.92 0.59 -5.77
CA ARG A 132 10.76 0.16 -4.64
C ARG A 132 10.05 0.26 -3.30
N MET A 133 9.34 1.36 -3.05
CA MET A 133 8.54 1.57 -1.83
C MET A 133 7.42 0.53 -1.72
N ARG A 134 6.77 0.19 -2.84
CA ARG A 134 5.74 -0.86 -2.89
C ARG A 134 6.30 -2.21 -2.51
N ASP A 135 7.46 -2.60 -3.02
CA ASP A 135 8.07 -3.90 -2.73
C ASP A 135 8.49 -4.03 -1.25
N GLU A 136 9.05 -2.96 -0.68
CA GLU A 136 9.34 -2.91 0.75
C GLU A 136 8.05 -2.99 1.60
N SER A 137 7.02 -2.23 1.21
CA SER A 137 5.70 -2.26 1.85
C SER A 137 5.07 -3.64 1.80
N LYS A 138 5.17 -4.35 0.67
CA LYS A 138 4.65 -5.71 0.52
C LYS A 138 5.37 -6.66 1.48
N LYS A 139 6.69 -6.62 1.50
CA LYS A 139 7.51 -7.45 2.40
C LYS A 139 7.15 -7.22 3.87
N ASN A 140 7.07 -5.96 4.30
CA ASN A 140 6.78 -5.62 5.69
C ASN A 140 5.34 -5.97 6.09
N THR A 141 4.38 -5.78 5.19
CA THR A 141 2.97 -6.10 5.43
C THR A 141 2.74 -7.60 5.54
N LEU A 142 3.37 -8.41 4.68
CA LEU A 142 3.27 -9.87 4.76
C LEU A 142 3.93 -10.41 6.04
N LYS A 143 5.05 -9.82 6.47
CA LYS A 143 5.67 -10.14 7.76
C LYS A 143 4.73 -9.92 8.95
N LEU A 144 3.88 -8.88 8.92
CA LEU A 144 2.88 -8.68 9.99
C LEU A 144 1.94 -9.89 10.09
N VAL A 145 1.47 -10.42 8.96
CA VAL A 145 0.63 -11.62 8.96
C VAL A 145 1.42 -12.84 9.43
N ASP A 146 2.66 -13.01 8.97
CA ASP A 146 3.50 -14.16 9.34
C ASP A 146 3.84 -14.17 10.83
N MET A 147 4.01 -13.00 11.45
CA MET A 147 4.23 -12.90 12.90
C MET A 147 3.01 -13.39 13.69
N GLU A 148 1.79 -13.04 13.27
CA GLU A 148 0.54 -13.51 13.90
C GLU A 148 0.33 -15.03 13.72
N CYS A 149 0.84 -15.61 12.62
CA CYS A 149 0.85 -17.06 12.42
C CYS A 149 1.90 -17.78 13.29
N SER A 150 3.06 -17.15 13.49
CA SER A 150 4.21 -17.77 14.16
C SER A 150 4.05 -17.87 15.67
N TYR A 151 3.37 -16.92 16.30
CA TYR A 151 3.17 -16.90 17.74
C TYR A 151 1.72 -16.61 18.13
N LEU A 152 1.10 -17.55 18.82
CA LEU A 152 -0.28 -17.40 19.28
C LEU A 152 -0.36 -16.52 20.53
N THR A 153 -1.31 -15.58 20.54
CA THR A 153 -1.56 -14.73 21.71
C THR A 153 -2.18 -15.56 22.84
N VAL A 154 -1.34 -16.05 23.75
CA VAL A 154 -1.75 -16.96 24.85
C VAL A 154 -2.79 -16.35 25.80
N ASP A 155 -2.78 -15.03 25.97
CA ASP A 155 -3.73 -14.33 26.84
C ASP A 155 -5.17 -14.45 26.35
N PHE A 156 -5.39 -14.63 25.06
CA PHE A 156 -6.71 -14.95 24.52
C PHE A 156 -7.21 -16.28 25.09
N PHE A 157 -6.38 -17.32 25.02
CA PHE A 157 -6.74 -18.67 25.45
C PHE A 157 -6.88 -18.79 26.97
N ARG A 158 -6.11 -18.01 27.75
CA ARG A 158 -6.23 -17.96 29.22
C ARG A 158 -7.58 -17.39 29.70
N LYS A 159 -8.19 -16.53 28.89
CA LYS A 159 -9.48 -15.87 29.20
C LYS A 159 -10.69 -16.66 28.71
N LEU A 160 -10.48 -17.75 27.98
CA LEU A 160 -11.57 -18.64 27.61
C LEU A 160 -12.23 -19.19 28.89
N PRO A 161 -13.57 -19.27 28.94
CA PRO A 161 -14.24 -19.93 30.04
C PRO A 161 -13.62 -21.31 30.26
N GLN A 162 -13.02 -21.53 31.43
CA GLN A 162 -12.67 -22.87 31.86
C GLN A 162 -13.98 -23.56 32.24
N ASP A 163 -14.67 -24.10 31.24
CA ASP A 163 -15.69 -25.09 31.52
C ASP A 163 -14.95 -26.28 32.13
N VAL A 164 -15.08 -26.41 33.45
CA VAL A 164 -14.75 -27.61 34.19
C VAL A 164 -15.70 -28.69 33.68
N GLU A 165 -15.40 -29.28 32.53
CA GLU A 165 -15.91 -30.60 32.20
C GLU A 165 -15.34 -31.52 33.27
N ARG A 166 -16.18 -31.79 34.28
CA ARG A 166 -16.12 -32.99 35.11
C ARG A 166 -15.52 -34.09 34.26
N GLY A 167 -14.35 -34.56 34.66
CA GLY A 167 -13.59 -35.59 33.95
C GLY A 167 -14.55 -36.63 33.40
N GLY A 168 -14.56 -36.75 32.07
CA GLY A 168 -15.45 -37.66 31.36
C GLY A 168 -15.36 -39.04 31.98
N ASN A 169 -16.50 -39.71 32.13
CA ASN A 169 -16.55 -41.07 32.63
C ASN A 169 -15.53 -41.94 31.86
N PRO A 170 -14.65 -42.68 32.55
CA PRO A 170 -13.60 -43.49 31.91
C PRO A 170 -14.14 -44.62 31.01
N SER A 171 -15.46 -44.79 30.97
CA SER A 171 -16.19 -45.75 30.14
C SER A 171 -16.58 -45.21 28.75
N HIS A 172 -16.42 -43.92 28.45
CA HIS A 172 -16.64 -43.43 27.08
C HIS A 172 -15.43 -43.75 26.20
N SER A 173 -15.71 -44.26 24.99
CA SER A 173 -14.70 -44.50 23.98
C SER A 173 -13.90 -43.22 23.75
N ILE A 174 -12.59 -43.36 23.54
CA ILE A 174 -11.73 -42.27 23.08
C ILE A 174 -12.35 -41.51 21.88
N PHE A 175 -13.10 -42.22 21.03
CA PHE A 175 -13.84 -41.63 19.90
C PHE A 175 -15.03 -40.74 20.31
N ASP A 176 -15.65 -40.98 21.47
CA ASP A 176 -16.73 -40.13 22.00
C ASP A 176 -16.21 -38.79 22.55
N ARG A 177 -14.89 -38.62 22.73
CA ARG A 177 -14.31 -37.33 23.17
C ARG A 177 -14.33 -36.26 22.08
N TYR A 178 -14.28 -36.63 20.80
CA TYR A 178 -14.55 -35.71 19.68
C TYR A 178 -16.03 -35.66 19.35
N ASN A 179 -16.86 -35.53 20.38
CA ASN A 179 -18.28 -35.28 20.20
C ASN A 179 -18.47 -34.02 19.34
N ASP A 180 -19.52 -33.98 18.52
CA ASP A 180 -19.78 -32.86 17.61
C ASP A 180 -19.89 -31.52 18.38
N SER A 181 -20.30 -31.56 19.64
CA SER A 181 -20.29 -30.41 20.56
C SER A 181 -18.88 -29.87 20.83
N TYR A 182 -17.90 -30.76 21.08
CA TYR A 182 -16.51 -30.39 21.33
C TYR A 182 -15.87 -29.79 20.07
N LEU A 183 -16.00 -30.46 18.92
CA LEU A 183 -15.48 -29.96 17.64
C LEU A 183 -16.09 -28.60 17.26
N ARG A 184 -17.39 -28.41 17.52
CA ARG A 184 -18.06 -27.12 17.31
C ARG A 184 -17.47 -26.02 18.21
N ARG A 185 -17.18 -26.34 19.49
CA ARG A 185 -16.53 -25.41 20.42
C ARG A 185 -15.14 -25.01 19.95
N ILE A 186 -14.37 -25.94 19.40
CA ILE A 186 -13.06 -25.65 18.80
C ILE A 186 -13.21 -24.67 17.63
N GLY A 187 -14.12 -24.95 16.69
CA GLY A 187 -14.37 -24.07 15.54
C GLY A 187 -14.74 -22.64 15.97
N GLN A 188 -15.63 -22.49 16.97
CA GLN A 188 -16.02 -21.19 17.51
C GLN A 188 -14.87 -20.46 18.21
N THR A 189 -14.03 -21.19 18.94
CA THR A 189 -12.87 -20.63 19.63
C THR A 189 -11.83 -20.13 18.62
N VAL A 190 -11.51 -20.94 17.61
CA VAL A 190 -10.60 -20.56 16.53
C VAL A 190 -11.13 -19.36 15.77
N LEU A 191 -12.43 -19.35 15.41
CA LEU A 191 -13.06 -18.22 14.73
C LEU A 191 -12.95 -16.92 15.56
N SER A 192 -13.19 -17.02 16.87
CA SER A 192 -13.07 -15.88 17.78
C SER A 192 -11.63 -15.35 17.86
N TYR A 193 -10.64 -16.26 17.90
CA TYR A 193 -9.22 -15.90 17.86
C TYR A 193 -8.86 -15.20 16.54
N VAL A 194 -9.25 -15.80 15.39
CA VAL A 194 -8.98 -15.25 14.06
C VAL A 194 -9.61 -13.87 13.90
N ASN A 195 -10.83 -13.66 14.41
CA ASN A 195 -11.49 -12.34 14.38
C ASN A 195 -10.78 -11.29 15.24
N MET A 196 -10.23 -11.69 16.40
CA MET A 196 -9.39 -10.83 17.22
C MET A 196 -8.12 -10.41 16.45
N VAL A 197 -7.39 -11.38 15.89
CA VAL A 197 -6.18 -11.12 15.08
C VAL A 197 -6.51 -10.25 13.87
N CYS A 198 -7.61 -10.50 13.17
CA CYS A 198 -8.07 -9.66 12.06
C CYS A 198 -8.31 -8.22 12.50
N SER A 199 -8.83 -8.01 13.71
CA SER A 199 -9.04 -6.66 14.27
C SER A 199 -7.71 -5.95 14.54
N THR A 200 -6.69 -6.68 15.00
CA THR A 200 -5.32 -6.16 15.13
C THR A 200 -4.72 -5.82 13.77
N LEU A 201 -4.79 -6.75 12.81
CA LEU A 201 -4.24 -6.58 11.45
C LEU A 201 -4.91 -5.45 10.67
N ARG A 202 -6.22 -5.22 10.87
CA ARG A 202 -6.93 -4.05 10.33
C ARG A 202 -6.34 -2.72 10.75
N ASN A 203 -5.62 -2.67 11.87
CA ASN A 203 -4.95 -1.47 12.33
C ASN A 203 -3.46 -1.44 11.97
N SER A 204 -2.77 -2.58 12.01
CA SER A 204 -1.31 -2.63 11.77
C SER A 204 -0.95 -2.59 10.28
N ILE A 205 -1.74 -3.22 9.42
CA ILE A 205 -1.46 -3.27 7.97
C ILE A 205 -1.54 -1.88 7.33
N PRO A 206 -2.60 -1.07 7.53
CA PRO A 206 -2.63 0.30 7.02
C PRO A 206 -1.44 1.14 7.51
N LYS A 207 -1.04 0.99 8.78
CA LYS A 207 0.12 1.70 9.34
C LYS A 207 1.42 1.32 8.63
N SER A 208 1.63 0.04 8.36
CA SER A 208 2.78 -0.46 7.58
C SER A 208 2.80 0.14 6.17
N ILE A 209 1.65 0.11 5.48
CA ILE A 209 1.51 0.65 4.11
C ILE A 209 1.77 2.15 4.08
N VAL A 210 1.17 2.91 5.00
CA VAL A 210 1.38 4.36 5.10
C VAL A 210 2.84 4.67 5.41
N TYR A 211 3.47 3.92 6.32
CA TYR A 211 4.86 4.13 6.68
C TYR A 211 5.81 3.87 5.52
N CYS A 212 5.65 2.75 4.80
CA CYS A 212 6.58 2.34 3.74
C CYS A 212 6.30 3.01 2.38
N GLN A 213 5.04 3.37 2.08
CA GLN A 213 4.68 3.98 0.80
C GLN A 213 4.36 5.46 0.93
N VAL A 214 3.27 5.81 1.63
CA VAL A 214 2.74 7.19 1.62
C VAL A 214 3.75 8.18 2.21
N ARG A 215 4.31 7.84 3.37
CA ARG A 215 5.30 8.68 4.06
C ARG A 215 6.61 8.76 3.30
N GLU A 216 7.11 7.65 2.78
CA GLU A 216 8.36 7.63 1.99
C GLU A 216 8.19 8.36 0.66
N ALA A 217 7.08 8.14 -0.07
CA ALA A 217 6.76 8.89 -1.27
C ALA A 217 6.66 10.40 -1.00
N LYS A 218 6.19 10.81 0.18
CA LYS A 218 6.23 12.23 0.56
C LYS A 218 7.65 12.76 0.81
N ARG A 219 8.55 11.92 1.32
CA ARG A 219 9.86 12.36 1.80
C ARG A 219 10.95 12.31 0.73
N SER A 220 10.96 11.25 -0.07
CA SER A 220 12.13 10.83 -0.84
C SER A 220 11.81 10.45 -2.28
N LEU A 221 10.65 10.84 -2.82
CA LEU A 221 10.21 10.47 -4.18
C LEU A 221 11.30 10.68 -5.24
N LEU A 222 11.96 11.84 -5.21
CA LEU A 222 12.96 12.25 -6.18
C LEU A 222 14.40 12.26 -5.62
N ASP A 223 14.66 11.76 -4.41
CA ASP A 223 16.00 11.84 -3.81
C ASP A 223 17.06 11.11 -4.64
N HIS A 224 16.72 9.91 -5.14
CA HIS A 224 17.58 9.17 -6.04
C HIS A 224 17.82 9.91 -7.35
N PHE A 225 16.77 10.47 -7.94
CA PHE A 225 16.87 11.27 -9.15
C PHE A 225 17.77 12.50 -8.96
N PHE A 226 17.65 13.21 -7.84
CA PHE A 226 18.50 14.35 -7.54
C PHE A 226 19.96 13.96 -7.33
N THR A 227 20.21 12.80 -6.72
CA THR A 227 21.56 12.26 -6.58
C THR A 227 22.17 11.94 -7.94
N GLU A 228 21.41 11.30 -8.83
CA GLU A 228 21.84 11.01 -10.20
C GLU A 228 22.07 12.28 -11.02
N LEU A 229 21.16 13.26 -10.96
CA LEU A 229 21.32 14.54 -11.64
C LEU A 229 22.59 15.28 -11.21
N GLY A 230 22.95 15.21 -9.93
CA GLY A 230 24.18 15.81 -9.40
C GLY A 230 25.46 15.17 -9.95
N ALA A 231 25.40 13.91 -10.39
CA ALA A 231 26.52 13.19 -10.97
C ALA A 231 26.64 13.35 -12.51
N ARG A 232 25.64 13.94 -13.18
CA ARG A 232 25.63 14.09 -14.64
C ARG A 232 26.45 15.27 -15.13
N GLU A 233 27.09 15.09 -16.29
CA GLU A 233 27.82 16.16 -16.96
C GLU A 233 26.88 17.25 -17.53
N MET A 234 27.40 18.47 -17.66
CA MET A 234 26.65 19.64 -18.16
C MET A 234 25.99 19.41 -19.53
N LYS A 235 26.64 18.64 -20.42
CA LYS A 235 26.07 18.28 -21.73
C LYS A 235 24.83 17.39 -21.63
N GLN A 236 24.80 16.48 -20.65
CA GLN A 236 23.66 15.60 -20.42
C GLN A 236 22.51 16.36 -19.76
N LEU A 237 22.82 17.26 -18.82
CA LEU A 237 21.84 18.16 -18.22
C LEU A 237 21.19 19.08 -19.26
N SER A 238 21.96 19.58 -20.23
CA SER A 238 21.42 20.40 -21.32
C SER A 238 20.37 19.65 -22.15
N LYS A 239 20.59 18.36 -22.46
CA LYS A 239 19.63 17.54 -23.21
C LYS A 239 18.30 17.33 -22.48
N LEU A 240 18.33 17.35 -21.15
CA LEU A 240 17.09 17.27 -20.36
C LEU A 240 16.24 18.54 -20.50
N LEU A 241 16.89 19.68 -20.76
CA LEU A 241 16.27 20.98 -20.91
C LEU A 241 16.01 21.34 -22.38
N ASP A 242 15.99 20.37 -23.29
CA ASP A 242 15.58 20.59 -24.66
C ASP A 242 14.09 20.98 -24.69
N GLU A 243 13.82 22.22 -25.10
CA GLU A 243 12.46 22.75 -25.24
C GLU A 243 11.72 22.07 -26.39
N ASP A 244 10.39 21.95 -26.25
CA ASP A 244 9.52 21.55 -27.35
C ASP A 244 9.74 22.46 -28.59
N PRO A 245 10.04 21.89 -29.78
CA PRO A 245 10.26 22.66 -31.01
C PRO A 245 9.13 23.64 -31.34
N ALA A 246 7.87 23.27 -31.07
CA ALA A 246 6.72 24.14 -31.32
C ALA A 246 6.68 25.34 -30.36
N VAL A 247 7.08 25.13 -29.10
CA VAL A 247 7.22 26.19 -28.10
C VAL A 247 8.38 27.12 -28.47
N MET A 248 9.50 26.54 -28.90
CA MET A 248 10.68 27.29 -29.36
C MET A 248 10.35 28.15 -30.59
N GLU A 249 9.66 27.59 -31.59
CA GLU A 249 9.21 28.31 -32.78
C GLU A 249 8.24 29.44 -32.41
N ARG A 250 7.26 29.17 -31.54
CA ARG A 250 6.32 30.18 -31.09
C ARG A 250 7.03 31.32 -30.33
N ARG A 251 8.01 31.00 -29.49
CA ARG A 251 8.82 31.99 -28.76
C ARG A 251 9.64 32.86 -29.72
N THR A 252 10.29 32.25 -30.70
CA THR A 252 11.08 33.00 -31.69
C THR A 252 10.22 33.93 -32.54
N ASN A 253 9.02 33.49 -32.94
CA ASN A 253 8.06 34.33 -33.67
C ASN A 253 7.55 35.51 -32.82
N LEU A 254 7.25 35.28 -31.53
CA LEU A 254 6.86 36.34 -30.61
C LEU A 254 8.00 37.34 -30.35
N ALA A 255 9.24 36.87 -30.21
CA ALA A 255 10.41 37.71 -30.03
C ALA A 255 10.62 38.65 -31.23
N LYS A 256 10.56 38.10 -32.47
CA LYS A 256 10.64 38.90 -33.70
C LYS A 256 9.55 39.96 -33.75
N ARG A 257 8.32 39.60 -33.40
CA ARG A 257 7.19 40.54 -33.39
C ARG A 257 7.35 41.64 -32.34
N LEU A 258 7.88 41.31 -31.17
CA LEU A 258 8.17 42.27 -30.11
C LEU A 258 9.28 43.25 -30.51
N GLU A 259 10.31 42.77 -31.20
CA GLU A 259 11.38 43.62 -31.74
C GLU A 259 10.85 44.60 -32.79
N LEU A 260 9.98 44.13 -33.70
CA LEU A 260 9.29 44.99 -34.65
C LEU A 260 8.45 46.07 -33.95
N TYR A 261 7.72 45.71 -32.89
CA TYR A 261 6.94 46.69 -32.13
C TYR A 261 7.81 47.70 -31.38
N ARG A 262 8.96 47.29 -30.84
CA ARG A 262 9.92 48.22 -30.23
C ARG A 262 10.53 49.18 -31.25
N SER A 263 10.86 48.70 -32.45
CA SER A 263 11.33 49.56 -33.54
C SER A 263 10.28 50.59 -33.93
N ALA A 264 9.04 50.14 -34.15
CA ALA A 264 7.93 51.04 -34.49
C ALA A 264 7.66 52.07 -33.39
N GLN A 265 7.74 51.68 -32.11
CA GLN A 265 7.63 52.60 -30.99
C GLN A 265 8.75 53.64 -31.00
N SER A 266 10.01 53.22 -31.21
CA SER A 266 11.15 54.14 -31.29
C SER A 266 11.02 55.14 -32.43
N GLU A 267 10.48 54.72 -33.59
CA GLU A 267 10.22 55.61 -34.73
C GLU A 267 9.14 56.64 -34.40
N ILE A 268 8.05 56.21 -33.75
CA ILE A 268 6.97 57.10 -33.30
C ILE A 268 7.52 58.14 -32.31
N ASP A 269 8.30 57.71 -31.32
CA ASP A 269 8.90 58.60 -30.34
C ASP A 269 9.85 59.62 -31.00
N ALA A 270 10.67 59.18 -31.97
CA ALA A 270 11.56 60.08 -32.71
C ALA A 270 10.80 61.20 -33.44
N VAL A 271 9.62 60.89 -34.00
CA VAL A 271 8.76 61.89 -34.66
C VAL A 271 8.09 62.81 -33.64
N ALA A 272 7.59 62.26 -32.52
CA ALA A 272 6.87 63.01 -31.49
C ALA A 272 7.73 64.08 -30.80
N TRP A 273 9.03 63.84 -30.62
CA TRP A 273 9.97 64.78 -29.98
C TRP A 273 10.73 65.69 -30.96
N SER A 274 10.39 65.65 -32.25
CA SER A 274 11.00 66.49 -33.31
C SER A 274 10.30 67.84 -33.55
N LYS A 275 9.39 68.26 -32.65
CA LYS A 275 8.77 69.60 -32.62
C LYS A 275 9.22 70.36 -31.39
#